data_AF-A0A142YH65-F1
#
_entry.id   AF-A0A142YH65-F1
#
_cell.length_a   1.000
_cell.length_b   1.000
_cell.length_c   1.000
_cell.angle_alpha   90.00
_cell.angle_beta   90.00
_cell.angle_gamma   90.00
#
_symmetry.space_group_name_H-M   'P 1'
#
loop_
_entity.id
_entity.type
_entity.pdbx_description
1 polymer ?
#
loop_
_entity_poly.entity_id
_entity_poly.type
_entity_poly.pdbx_seq_one_letter_code
_entity_poly.pdbx_strand_id
1 'polypeptide(L)'
;MDSPARRIETLAAEPPPLSNDPIGAPSPIDELLEGLRLDPEDCWDAFLGLESLDPEIRGPIVEELLKAPPSEGLTRLLHLLGASRDDLVRATVREALGTEKRGAPGSPRNGPTPAPGPKPGPPPGSTLPAVHLEPPRLVRSLATAVDGEGLGTVVVSGVRGGRATTAAFLCDVRRGILEVLGEAEEDFDAEIDLFERFPEIARGPLVEDVPELATGLLAGSLMLSGRETPPQVREWLDATLGRGFHAGAFLAAKPEWTSAAAEPAALAERSWRVLEACPGWLDRSLLTFDLAEEITVRERRAAADPLRDAGAYRFLFERRILHRLELYRRMLLWMAFFWDAADEPALSLAAGVLADQLGDPQYAVPAHPFTVALTTRSLHEAQRLLNTPADPRRR
;
A
#
# COMPACT_ATOMS: atom_id res chain seq x y z
N MET A 1 -50.56 48.76 -15.72
CA MET A 1 -49.23 48.55 -16.34
C MET A 1 -48.97 47.06 -16.24
N ASP A 2 -49.37 46.35 -17.29
CA ASP A 2 -49.40 44.89 -17.37
C ASP A 2 -48.03 44.37 -17.83
N SER A 3 -47.51 43.37 -17.12
CA SER A 3 -46.25 42.70 -17.43
C SER A 3 -46.57 41.34 -18.09
N PRO A 4 -46.04 41.02 -19.29
CA PRO A 4 -46.39 39.80 -19.98
C PRO A 4 -45.55 38.62 -19.48
N ALA A 5 -46.22 37.62 -18.90
CA ALA A 5 -45.66 36.31 -18.63
C ALA A 5 -45.49 35.54 -19.96
N ARG A 6 -44.25 35.23 -20.36
CA ARG A 6 -43.96 34.31 -21.46
C ARG A 6 -44.03 32.88 -20.94
N ARG A 7 -45.03 32.16 -21.45
CA ARG A 7 -45.23 30.71 -21.34
C ARG A 7 -44.23 30.01 -22.26
N ILE A 8 -43.36 29.16 -21.73
CA ILE A 8 -42.54 28.24 -22.52
C ILE A 8 -43.34 26.94 -22.63
N GLU A 9 -43.76 26.60 -23.85
CA GLU A 9 -44.38 25.33 -24.20
C GLU A 9 -43.30 24.24 -24.23
N THR A 10 -43.42 23.28 -23.30
CA THR A 10 -42.58 22.08 -23.26
C THR A 10 -43.09 21.09 -24.32
N LEU A 11 -42.44 21.05 -25.47
CA LEU A 11 -42.59 19.96 -26.44
C LEU A 11 -41.97 18.69 -25.86
N ALA A 12 -42.82 17.72 -25.54
CA ALA A 12 -42.40 16.37 -25.15
C ALA A 12 -41.73 15.67 -26.35
N ALA A 13 -40.41 15.48 -26.27
CA ALA A 13 -39.67 14.64 -27.19
C ALA A 13 -39.89 13.17 -26.79
N GLU A 14 -40.29 12.34 -27.76
CA GLU A 14 -40.32 10.89 -27.61
C GLU A 14 -38.94 10.33 -27.22
N PRO A 15 -38.87 9.32 -26.33
CA PRO A 15 -37.61 8.69 -26.00
C PRO A 15 -37.04 7.99 -27.24
N PRO A 16 -35.72 8.08 -27.50
CA PRO A 16 -35.11 7.39 -28.62
C PRO A 16 -35.24 5.87 -28.40
N PRO A 17 -35.37 5.09 -29.49
CA PRO A 17 -35.37 3.64 -29.39
C PRO A 17 -34.04 3.17 -28.79
N LEU A 18 -34.10 2.19 -27.89
CA LEU A 18 -32.96 1.45 -27.37
C LEU A 18 -32.21 0.83 -28.55
N SER A 19 -31.19 1.54 -29.03
CA SER A 19 -30.33 1.10 -30.12
C SER A 19 -29.36 0.06 -29.59
N ASN A 20 -29.38 -1.09 -30.26
CA ASN A 20 -28.45 -2.20 -30.18
C ASN A 20 -27.01 -1.81 -29.86
N ASP A 21 -26.37 -2.63 -29.04
CA ASP A 21 -24.96 -2.54 -28.64
C ASP A 21 -24.04 -2.17 -29.82
N PRO A 22 -23.12 -1.21 -29.64
CA PRO A 22 -22.13 -0.90 -30.65
C PRO A 22 -21.22 -2.12 -30.86
N ILE A 23 -21.37 -2.76 -32.03
CA ILE A 23 -20.45 -3.78 -32.53
C ILE A 23 -19.06 -3.13 -32.63
N GLY A 24 -18.20 -3.39 -31.64
CA GLY A 24 -16.80 -2.96 -31.64
C GLY A 24 -16.25 -2.33 -30.36
N ALA A 25 -17.04 -2.18 -29.28
CA ALA A 25 -16.47 -1.82 -27.98
C ALA A 25 -15.64 -3.01 -27.43
N PRO A 26 -14.39 -2.80 -26.97
CA PRO A 26 -13.63 -3.85 -26.30
C PRO A 26 -14.39 -4.33 -25.05
N SER A 27 -14.26 -5.61 -24.72
CA SER A 27 -14.86 -6.13 -23.50
C SER A 27 -14.32 -5.36 -22.29
N PRO A 28 -15.11 -5.07 -21.25
CA PRO A 28 -14.60 -4.48 -20.01
C PRO A 28 -13.42 -5.26 -19.42
N ILE A 29 -13.35 -6.58 -19.68
CA ILE A 29 -12.22 -7.42 -19.26
C ILE A 29 -10.99 -7.16 -20.13
N ASP A 30 -11.15 -6.91 -21.43
CA ASP A 30 -10.04 -6.54 -22.31
C ASP A 30 -9.47 -5.17 -21.91
N GLU A 31 -10.33 -4.21 -21.56
CA GLU A 31 -9.91 -2.90 -21.03
C GLU A 31 -9.16 -3.05 -19.71
N LEU A 32 -9.63 -3.89 -18.80
CA LEU A 32 -8.94 -4.20 -17.54
C LEU A 32 -7.58 -4.85 -17.78
N LEU A 33 -7.50 -5.85 -18.66
CA LEU A 33 -6.25 -6.56 -18.97
C LEU A 33 -5.23 -5.63 -19.63
N GLU A 34 -5.68 -4.76 -20.53
CA GLU A 34 -4.83 -3.75 -21.15
C GLU A 34 -4.36 -2.71 -20.12
N GLY A 35 -5.24 -2.28 -19.21
CA GLY A 35 -4.89 -1.41 -18.09
C GLY A 35 -3.79 -2.01 -17.20
N LEU A 36 -3.97 -3.27 -16.77
CA LEU A 36 -2.99 -3.99 -15.95
C LEU A 36 -1.67 -4.29 -16.68
N ARG A 37 -1.70 -4.34 -18.01
CA ARG A 37 -0.50 -4.48 -18.83
C ARG A 37 0.27 -3.17 -18.93
N LEU A 38 -0.43 -2.04 -18.98
CA LEU A 38 0.16 -0.70 -19.04
C LEU A 38 0.64 -0.21 -17.67
N ASP A 39 -0.11 -0.47 -16.60
CA ASP A 39 0.24 -0.15 -15.22
C ASP A 39 -0.03 -1.34 -14.29
N PRO A 40 0.99 -2.18 -13.98
CA PRO A 40 0.86 -3.29 -13.05
C PRO A 40 0.45 -2.89 -11.63
N GLU A 41 0.57 -1.62 -11.24
CA GLU A 41 0.20 -1.11 -9.91
C GLU A 41 -1.31 -0.91 -9.74
N ASP A 42 -2.07 -0.87 -10.85
CA ASP A 42 -3.53 -0.78 -10.86
C ASP A 42 -4.19 -2.11 -10.44
N CYS A 43 -3.41 -3.18 -10.24
CA CYS A 43 -3.90 -4.50 -9.81
C CYS A 43 -4.65 -4.43 -8.48
N TRP A 44 -4.30 -3.49 -7.60
CA TRP A 44 -4.98 -3.30 -6.32
C TRP A 44 -6.39 -2.72 -6.49
N ASP A 45 -6.54 -1.71 -7.35
CA ASP A 45 -7.84 -1.08 -7.60
C ASP A 45 -8.75 -2.03 -8.37
N ALA A 46 -8.18 -2.80 -9.31
CA ALA A 46 -8.88 -3.90 -9.97
C ALA A 46 -9.36 -4.96 -8.96
N PHE A 47 -8.51 -5.33 -8.00
CA PHE A 47 -8.87 -6.26 -6.93
C PHE A 47 -10.03 -5.72 -6.07
N LEU A 48 -9.94 -4.45 -5.62
CA LEU A 48 -11.01 -3.82 -4.84
C LEU A 48 -12.32 -3.71 -5.63
N GLY A 49 -12.23 -3.38 -6.92
CA GLY A 49 -13.36 -3.35 -7.84
C GLY A 49 -14.06 -4.70 -7.91
N LEU A 50 -13.30 -5.78 -8.15
CA LEU A 50 -13.82 -7.14 -8.17
C LEU A 50 -14.39 -7.56 -6.80
N GLU A 51 -13.73 -7.19 -5.70
CA GLU A 51 -14.20 -7.46 -4.33
C GLU A 51 -15.49 -6.73 -3.96
N SER A 52 -15.85 -5.68 -4.69
CA SER A 52 -17.10 -4.94 -4.50
C SER A 52 -18.30 -5.56 -5.25
N LEU A 53 -18.04 -6.43 -6.24
CA LEU A 53 -19.07 -7.08 -7.04
C LEU A 53 -19.76 -8.22 -6.28
N ASP A 54 -21.01 -8.52 -6.62
CA ASP A 54 -21.68 -9.70 -6.10
C ASP A 54 -20.93 -10.99 -6.48
N PRO A 55 -20.86 -12.00 -5.59
CA PRO A 55 -20.14 -13.26 -5.85
C PRO A 55 -20.52 -13.94 -7.18
N GLU A 56 -21.81 -13.87 -7.55
CA GLU A 56 -22.33 -14.46 -8.78
C GLU A 56 -21.77 -13.80 -10.06
N ILE A 57 -21.44 -12.51 -10.00
CA ILE A 57 -20.85 -11.74 -11.11
C ILE A 57 -19.31 -11.90 -11.10
N ARG A 58 -18.72 -11.93 -9.90
CA ARG A 58 -17.28 -12.01 -9.69
C ARG A 58 -16.67 -13.31 -10.23
N GLY A 59 -17.32 -14.45 -9.99
CA GLY A 59 -16.84 -15.77 -10.41
C GLY A 59 -16.54 -15.86 -11.91
N PRO A 60 -17.52 -15.56 -12.81
CA PRO A 60 -17.30 -15.55 -14.26
C PRO A 60 -16.16 -14.65 -14.71
N ILE A 61 -16.02 -13.45 -14.13
CA ILE A 61 -14.94 -12.52 -14.47
C ILE A 61 -13.58 -13.13 -14.09
N VAL A 62 -13.46 -13.74 -12.90
CA VAL A 62 -12.23 -14.40 -12.45
C VAL A 62 -11.88 -15.58 -13.36
N GLU A 63 -12.85 -16.36 -13.82
CA GLU A 63 -12.60 -17.44 -14.78
C GLU A 63 -12.08 -16.93 -16.12
N GLU A 64 -12.56 -15.78 -16.60
CA GLU A 64 -12.04 -15.15 -17.81
C GLU A 64 -10.62 -14.61 -17.60
N LEU A 65 -10.35 -13.97 -16.46
CA LEU A 65 -9.00 -13.50 -16.09
C LEU A 65 -7.99 -14.66 -16.02
N LEU A 66 -8.40 -15.83 -15.54
CA LEU A 66 -7.53 -17.02 -15.49
C LEU A 66 -7.22 -17.61 -16.88
N LYS A 67 -8.05 -17.34 -17.89
CA LYS A 67 -7.83 -17.77 -19.29
C LYS A 67 -7.01 -16.75 -20.09
N ALA A 68 -6.85 -15.53 -19.57
CA ALA A 68 -6.14 -14.45 -20.25
C ALA A 68 -4.62 -14.72 -20.33
N PRO A 69 -3.92 -14.17 -21.34
CA PRO A 69 -2.47 -14.24 -21.41
C PRO A 69 -1.82 -13.64 -20.15
N PRO A 70 -0.81 -14.30 -19.55
CA PRO A 70 -0.18 -13.80 -18.34
C PRO A 70 0.55 -12.49 -18.61
N SER A 71 0.26 -11.48 -17.79
CA SER A 71 1.03 -10.24 -17.67
C SER A 71 1.46 -10.05 -16.21
N GLU A 72 2.38 -9.13 -15.94
CA GLU A 72 2.81 -8.83 -14.57
C GLU A 72 1.63 -8.36 -13.70
N GLY A 73 0.87 -7.38 -14.18
CA GLY A 73 -0.30 -6.84 -13.48
C GLY A 73 -1.40 -7.89 -13.27
N LEU A 74 -1.67 -8.74 -14.27
CA LEU A 74 -2.62 -9.85 -14.11
C LEU A 74 -2.12 -10.86 -13.07
N THR A 75 -0.83 -11.22 -13.10
CA THR A 75 -0.24 -12.15 -12.13
C THR A 75 -0.38 -11.61 -10.72
N ARG A 76 -0.07 -10.32 -10.51
CA ARG A 76 -0.26 -9.64 -9.21
C ARG A 76 -1.73 -9.64 -8.78
N LEU A 77 -2.66 -9.29 -9.68
CA LEU A 77 -4.10 -9.33 -9.41
C LEU A 77 -4.56 -10.74 -8.99
N LEU A 78 -4.11 -11.79 -9.68
CA LEU A 78 -4.43 -13.18 -9.32
C LEU A 78 -3.87 -13.55 -7.93
N HIS A 79 -2.69 -13.08 -7.56
CA HIS A 79 -2.18 -13.30 -6.20
C HIS A 79 -3.06 -12.62 -5.13
N LEU A 80 -3.52 -11.39 -5.38
CA LEU A 80 -4.48 -10.68 -4.50
C LEU A 80 -5.83 -11.42 -4.41
N LEU A 81 -6.36 -11.90 -5.54
CA LEU A 81 -7.58 -12.72 -5.55
C LEU A 81 -7.40 -14.08 -4.86
N GLY A 82 -6.16 -14.61 -4.82
CA GLY A 82 -5.78 -15.74 -3.97
C GLY A 82 -5.88 -15.47 -2.46
N ALA A 83 -6.16 -14.23 -2.05
CA ALA A 83 -6.49 -13.82 -0.70
C ALA A 83 -7.94 -13.28 -0.56
N SER A 84 -8.77 -13.43 -1.60
CA SER A 84 -10.16 -12.96 -1.64
C SER A 84 -10.99 -13.38 -0.42
N ARG A 85 -11.96 -12.52 -0.05
CA ARG A 85 -12.97 -12.83 1.00
C ARG A 85 -13.96 -13.89 0.55
N ASP A 86 -14.14 -14.04 -0.76
CA ASP A 86 -14.96 -15.08 -1.36
C ASP A 86 -14.18 -16.40 -1.39
N ASP A 87 -14.72 -17.40 -0.69
CA ASP A 87 -14.09 -18.71 -0.54
C ASP A 87 -13.96 -19.46 -1.87
N LEU A 88 -14.92 -19.28 -2.79
CA LEU A 88 -14.92 -19.93 -4.10
C LEU A 88 -13.85 -19.31 -5.00
N VAL A 89 -13.85 -17.98 -5.14
CA VAL A 89 -12.82 -17.25 -5.91
C VAL A 89 -11.42 -17.56 -5.38
N ARG A 90 -11.25 -17.53 -4.06
CA ARG A 90 -9.96 -17.83 -3.43
C ARG A 90 -9.48 -19.25 -3.74
N ALA A 91 -10.36 -20.25 -3.65
CA ALA A 91 -10.01 -21.64 -3.96
C ALA A 91 -9.64 -21.80 -5.44
N THR A 92 -10.48 -21.29 -6.35
CA THR A 92 -10.26 -21.36 -7.81
C THR A 92 -8.93 -20.74 -8.22
N VAL A 93 -8.61 -19.56 -7.68
CA VAL A 93 -7.37 -18.87 -8.04
C VAL A 93 -6.14 -19.55 -7.43
N ARG A 94 -6.22 -20.06 -6.19
CA ARG A 94 -5.12 -20.81 -5.58
C ARG A 94 -4.82 -22.12 -6.28
N GLU A 95 -5.85 -22.82 -6.73
CA GLU A 95 -5.73 -24.02 -7.55
C GLU A 95 -5.03 -23.68 -8.88
N ALA A 96 -5.47 -22.62 -9.56
CA ALA A 96 -4.87 -22.19 -10.83
C ALA A 96 -3.41 -21.73 -10.67
N LEU A 97 -3.06 -21.08 -9.54
CA LEU A 97 -1.68 -20.68 -9.22
C LEU A 97 -0.81 -21.85 -8.73
N GLY A 98 -1.37 -23.06 -8.57
CA GLY A 98 -0.65 -24.23 -8.06
C GLY A 98 -0.16 -24.08 -6.60
N THR A 99 -0.76 -23.17 -5.84
CA THR A 99 -0.39 -22.87 -4.45
C THR A 99 -1.06 -23.81 -3.44
N GLU A 100 -2.05 -24.59 -3.86
CA GLU A 100 -2.57 -25.70 -3.08
C GLU A 100 -1.57 -26.86 -3.04
N LYS A 101 -0.69 -26.80 -2.04
CA LYS A 101 0.22 -27.88 -1.71
C LYS A 101 -0.58 -29.13 -1.30
N ARG A 102 -0.60 -30.14 -2.18
CA ARG A 102 -1.02 -31.54 -1.94
C ARG A 102 -0.79 -31.96 -0.49
N GLY A 103 -1.89 -32.10 0.26
CA GLY A 103 -1.85 -32.45 1.68
C GLY A 103 -3.05 -33.28 2.15
N ALA A 104 -3.45 -34.31 1.41
CA ALA A 104 -4.16 -35.47 1.98
C ALA A 104 -4.20 -36.67 1.01
N PRO A 105 -3.49 -37.78 1.28
CA PRO A 105 -3.86 -39.10 0.78
C PRO A 105 -4.74 -39.83 1.81
N GLY A 106 -5.94 -40.26 1.41
CA GLY A 106 -6.85 -41.00 2.30
C GLY A 106 -8.04 -41.63 1.58
N SER A 107 -7.77 -42.72 0.86
CA SER A 107 -8.71 -43.61 0.18
C SER A 107 -9.90 -44.07 1.07
N PRO A 108 -11.12 -44.23 0.52
CA PRO A 108 -12.21 -44.91 1.21
C PRO A 108 -12.00 -46.43 1.11
N ARG A 109 -11.82 -47.10 2.25
CA ARG A 109 -11.75 -48.56 2.31
C ARG A 109 -12.90 -49.08 3.16
N ASN A 110 -13.91 -49.60 2.46
CA ASN A 110 -15.01 -50.38 3.01
C ASN A 110 -14.47 -51.64 3.71
N GLY A 111 -14.83 -51.84 4.98
CA GLY A 111 -14.56 -53.04 5.77
C GLY A 111 -15.31 -52.98 7.12
N PRO A 112 -15.84 -54.11 7.63
CA PRO A 112 -17.00 -54.12 8.51
C PRO A 112 -16.68 -53.84 9.99
N THR A 113 -17.64 -53.19 10.63
CA THR A 113 -17.70 -52.78 12.04
C THR A 113 -17.62 -53.96 13.02
N PRO A 114 -16.73 -53.93 14.04
CA PRO A 114 -16.89 -54.71 15.26
C PRO A 114 -17.57 -53.89 16.38
N ALA A 115 -18.30 -54.60 17.22
CA ALA A 115 -19.17 -54.14 18.30
C ALA A 115 -18.50 -53.24 19.38
N PRO A 116 -19.28 -52.46 20.15
CA PRO A 116 -18.75 -51.50 21.12
C PRO A 116 -18.28 -52.17 22.42
N GLY A 117 -16.97 -52.09 22.69
CA GLY A 117 -16.37 -52.38 24.00
C GLY A 117 -16.31 -51.14 24.89
N PRO A 118 -16.18 -51.29 26.22
CA PRO A 118 -16.29 -50.20 27.19
C PRO A 118 -15.08 -49.24 27.14
N LYS A 119 -15.37 -47.94 27.23
CA LYS A 119 -14.40 -46.84 27.26
C LYS A 119 -13.41 -46.98 28.43
N PRO A 120 -12.08 -47.01 28.20
CA PRO A 120 -11.10 -46.72 29.23
C PRO A 120 -11.09 -45.22 29.54
N GLY A 121 -11.07 -44.86 30.82
CA GLY A 121 -10.96 -43.47 31.27
C GLY A 121 -9.64 -42.81 30.87
N PRO A 122 -9.58 -41.46 30.91
CA PRO A 122 -8.38 -40.73 30.55
C PRO A 122 -7.26 -40.97 31.58
N PRO A 123 -5.99 -41.09 31.16
CA PRO A 123 -4.87 -41.16 32.08
C PRO A 123 -4.68 -39.82 32.81
N PRO A 124 -4.36 -39.84 34.13
CA PRO A 124 -3.98 -38.64 34.85
C PRO A 124 -2.53 -38.28 34.51
N GLY A 125 -2.28 -37.00 34.20
CA GLY A 125 -0.94 -36.43 34.22
C GLY A 125 -0.20 -36.41 32.88
N SER A 126 -0.60 -35.49 32.00
CA SER A 126 0.34 -34.85 31.07
C SER A 126 -0.01 -33.38 30.95
N THR A 127 0.18 -32.65 32.05
CA THR A 127 0.48 -31.22 31.98
C THR A 127 1.96 -31.14 31.70
N LEU A 128 2.34 -31.11 30.41
CA LEU A 128 3.64 -30.56 30.04
C LEU A 128 3.74 -29.19 30.73
N PRO A 129 4.82 -28.91 31.48
CA PRO A 129 4.98 -27.60 32.08
C PRO A 129 4.92 -26.59 30.94
N ALA A 130 3.98 -25.65 31.02
CA ALA A 130 4.05 -24.44 30.20
C ALA A 130 5.39 -23.81 30.56
N VAL A 131 6.40 -24.02 29.72
CA VAL A 131 7.67 -23.33 29.87
C VAL A 131 7.32 -21.88 29.68
N HIS A 132 7.30 -21.13 30.78
CA HIS A 132 7.24 -19.68 30.79
C HIS A 132 8.53 -19.18 30.17
N LEU A 133 8.63 -19.29 28.85
CA LEU A 133 9.73 -18.74 28.10
C LEU A 133 9.57 -17.23 28.17
N GLU A 134 10.47 -16.57 28.88
CA GLU A 134 10.53 -15.11 28.95
C GLU A 134 10.39 -14.50 27.55
N PRO A 135 9.65 -13.39 27.41
CA PRO A 135 9.50 -12.71 26.13
C PRO A 135 10.88 -12.24 25.64
N PRO A 136 11.12 -12.21 24.32
CA PRO A 136 12.32 -11.58 23.78
C PRO A 136 12.44 -10.15 24.31
N ARG A 137 13.65 -9.76 24.73
CA ARG A 137 13.96 -8.37 25.04
C ARG A 137 14.53 -7.72 23.80
N LEU A 138 13.90 -6.68 23.29
CA LEU A 138 14.45 -5.88 22.20
C LEU A 138 15.72 -5.15 22.69
N VAL A 139 16.80 -5.27 21.93
CA VAL A 139 18.12 -4.68 22.24
C VAL A 139 18.50 -3.60 21.25
N ARG A 140 18.19 -3.80 19.95
CA ARG A 140 18.43 -2.81 18.90
C ARG A 140 17.20 -2.67 18.03
N SER A 141 17.03 -1.49 17.47
CA SER A 141 16.00 -1.21 16.49
C SER A 141 16.48 -0.17 15.50
N LEU A 142 16.03 -0.25 14.26
CA LEU A 142 16.30 0.75 13.24
C LEU A 142 15.05 0.92 12.38
N ALA A 143 14.74 2.14 11.97
CA ALA A 143 13.73 2.41 10.95
C ALA A 143 14.27 3.42 9.93
N THR A 144 13.95 3.22 8.66
CA THR A 144 14.29 4.18 7.59
C THR A 144 13.13 5.13 7.31
N ALA A 145 13.46 6.26 6.69
CA ALA A 145 12.48 7.07 5.97
C ALA A 145 11.84 6.24 4.83
N VAL A 146 10.61 6.58 4.44
CA VAL A 146 9.99 6.01 3.23
C VAL A 146 10.41 6.78 1.98
N ASP A 147 10.68 6.02 0.91
CA ASP A 147 11.01 6.59 -0.39
C ASP A 147 9.78 7.16 -1.14
N GLY A 148 9.98 7.60 -2.39
CA GLY A 148 8.90 8.16 -3.22
C GLY A 148 7.80 7.18 -3.62
N GLU A 149 8.05 5.88 -3.50
CA GLU A 149 7.07 4.82 -3.78
C GLU A 149 6.41 4.30 -2.49
N GLY A 150 6.86 4.77 -1.33
CA GLY A 150 6.33 4.38 -0.03
C GLY A 150 6.97 3.12 0.54
N LEU A 151 8.20 2.79 0.11
CA LEU A 151 8.99 1.71 0.67
C LEU A 151 9.87 2.22 1.81
N GLY A 152 9.88 1.48 2.92
CA GLY A 152 10.75 1.71 4.07
C GLY A 152 11.19 0.39 4.70
N THR A 153 12.24 0.43 5.52
CA THR A 153 12.78 -0.74 6.19
C THR A 153 12.71 -0.57 7.70
N VAL A 154 12.33 -1.63 8.40
CA VAL A 154 12.41 -1.69 9.86
C VAL A 154 13.26 -2.89 10.26
N VAL A 155 14.24 -2.67 11.12
CA VAL A 155 15.07 -3.74 11.70
C VAL A 155 14.83 -3.81 13.19
N VAL A 156 14.71 -5.03 13.70
CA VAL A 156 14.62 -5.30 15.13
C VAL A 156 15.57 -6.42 15.51
N SER A 157 16.26 -6.25 16.62
CA SER A 157 17.11 -7.28 17.23
C SER A 157 16.66 -7.55 18.65
N GLY A 158 16.29 -8.80 18.93
CA GLY A 158 15.84 -9.27 20.22
C GLY A 158 16.77 -10.32 20.81
N VAL A 159 16.77 -10.46 22.14
CA VAL A 159 17.51 -11.50 22.84
C VAL A 159 16.57 -12.35 23.65
N ARG A 160 16.74 -13.67 23.55
CA ARG A 160 15.98 -14.64 24.34
C ARG A 160 16.85 -15.83 24.72
N GLY A 161 17.01 -16.07 26.03
CA GLY A 161 17.80 -17.21 26.52
C GLY A 161 19.26 -17.21 26.06
N GLY A 162 19.87 -16.02 25.95
CA GLY A 162 21.25 -15.85 25.48
C GLY A 162 21.45 -15.87 23.96
N ARG A 163 20.40 -16.17 23.18
CA ARG A 163 20.44 -16.14 21.71
C ARG A 163 19.94 -14.78 21.20
N ALA A 164 20.68 -14.16 20.29
CA ALA A 164 20.28 -12.95 19.59
C ALA A 164 19.54 -13.31 18.28
N THR A 165 18.43 -12.65 18.01
CA THR A 165 17.66 -12.79 16.77
C THR A 165 17.48 -11.41 16.16
N THR A 166 17.89 -11.25 14.91
CA THR A 166 17.78 -9.99 14.17
C THR A 166 16.97 -10.23 12.92
N ALA A 167 16.03 -9.32 12.62
CA ALA A 167 15.24 -9.38 11.39
C ALA A 167 15.05 -7.97 10.81
N ALA A 168 15.24 -7.86 9.50
CA ALA A 168 14.95 -6.70 8.68
C ALA A 168 13.68 -6.97 7.87
N PHE A 169 12.74 -6.03 7.94
CA PHE A 169 11.44 -6.10 7.31
C PHE A 169 11.36 -5.01 6.25
N LEU A 170 11.11 -5.40 4.99
CA LEU A 170 10.78 -4.46 3.93
C LEU A 170 9.28 -4.17 4.00
N CYS A 171 8.95 -2.90 4.23
CA CYS A 171 7.61 -2.42 4.42
C CYS A 171 7.20 -1.52 3.25
N ASP A 172 5.97 -1.68 2.80
CA ASP A 172 5.29 -0.88 1.81
C ASP A 172 4.05 -0.26 2.48
N VAL A 173 3.90 1.05 2.42
CA VAL A 173 2.78 1.73 3.10
C VAL A 173 1.41 1.45 2.46
N ARG A 174 1.32 0.85 1.27
CA ARG A 174 0.08 0.36 0.66
C ARG A 174 -0.20 -1.08 1.10
N ARG A 175 0.81 -1.95 1.00
CA ARG A 175 0.66 -3.41 1.07
C ARG A 175 1.05 -4.04 2.40
N GLY A 176 1.76 -3.31 3.26
CA GLY A 176 2.27 -3.83 4.52
C GLY A 176 3.68 -4.42 4.40
N ILE A 177 3.94 -5.55 5.05
CA ILE A 177 5.26 -6.19 5.07
C ILE A 177 5.40 -7.04 3.80
N LEU A 178 6.31 -6.66 2.93
CA LEU A 178 6.59 -7.36 1.66
C LEU A 178 7.51 -8.55 1.86
N GLU A 179 8.59 -8.34 2.61
CA GLU A 179 9.67 -9.31 2.77
C GLU A 179 10.29 -9.21 4.16
N VAL A 180 10.87 -10.31 4.61
CA VAL A 180 11.68 -10.36 5.83
C VAL A 180 12.95 -11.16 5.58
N LEU A 181 14.05 -10.63 6.08
CA LEU A 181 15.33 -11.33 6.15
C LEU A 181 15.75 -11.36 7.60
N GLY A 182 16.11 -12.52 8.13
CA GLY A 182 16.51 -12.64 9.52
C GLY A 182 17.63 -13.63 9.73
N GLU A 183 18.32 -13.43 10.85
CA GLU A 183 19.45 -14.22 11.30
C GLU A 183 19.37 -14.43 12.81
N ALA A 184 19.88 -15.57 13.27
CA ALA A 184 19.83 -15.93 14.68
C ALA A 184 21.22 -16.41 15.13
N GLU A 185 21.87 -15.60 15.96
CA GLU A 185 23.24 -15.82 16.44
C GLU A 185 23.25 -16.35 17.87
N GLU A 186 24.21 -17.23 18.17
CA GLU A 186 24.38 -17.82 19.50
C GLU A 186 25.20 -16.95 20.46
N ASP A 187 25.94 -15.98 19.92
CA ASP A 187 26.78 -15.05 20.68
C ASP A 187 26.18 -13.64 20.65
N PHE A 188 25.83 -13.12 21.82
CA PHE A 188 25.24 -11.80 21.98
C PHE A 188 26.27 -10.66 21.92
N ASP A 189 27.55 -10.96 22.21
CA ASP A 189 28.61 -9.94 22.26
C ASP A 189 29.21 -9.65 20.87
N ALA A 190 28.78 -10.36 19.83
CA ALA A 190 29.10 -10.03 18.45
C ALA A 190 28.44 -8.69 18.08
N GLU A 191 29.26 -7.69 17.78
CA GLU A 191 28.79 -6.41 17.26
C GLU A 191 28.14 -6.67 15.89
N ILE A 192 26.81 -6.70 15.84
CA ILE A 192 26.06 -6.93 14.60
C ILE A 192 26.15 -5.65 13.76
N ASP A 193 27.03 -5.64 12.76
CA ASP A 193 27.04 -4.60 11.74
C ASP A 193 25.81 -4.76 10.82
N LEU A 194 24.74 -4.05 11.19
CA LEU A 194 23.47 -4.05 10.44
C LEU A 194 23.62 -3.42 9.04
N PHE A 195 24.61 -2.58 8.81
CA PHE A 195 24.79 -1.86 7.55
C PHE A 195 25.50 -2.71 6.50
N GLU A 196 26.50 -3.47 6.90
CA GLU A 196 27.14 -4.44 6.00
C GLU A 196 26.18 -5.55 5.58
N ARG A 197 25.22 -5.90 6.46
CA ARG A 197 24.29 -7.01 6.26
C ARG A 197 23.04 -6.64 5.47
N PHE A 198 22.65 -5.36 5.45
CA PHE A 198 21.44 -4.88 4.77
C PHE A 198 21.75 -3.62 3.93
N PRO A 199 22.27 -3.77 2.70
CA PRO A 199 22.68 -2.65 1.87
C PRO A 199 21.53 -1.71 1.47
N GLU A 200 20.27 -2.15 1.60
CA GLU A 200 19.08 -1.33 1.43
C GLU A 200 18.97 -0.24 2.51
N ILE A 201 19.42 -0.53 3.73
CA ILE A 201 19.41 0.42 4.87
C ILE A 201 20.40 1.57 4.64
N ALA A 202 21.51 1.30 3.96
CA ALA A 202 22.55 2.28 3.69
C ALA A 202 22.14 3.38 2.69
N ARG A 203 20.93 3.31 2.10
CA ARG A 203 20.52 4.20 1.00
C ARG A 203 19.78 5.47 1.43
N GLY A 204 19.46 5.65 2.71
CA GLY A 204 18.68 6.81 3.15
C GLY A 204 18.81 7.17 4.63
N PRO A 205 18.09 8.23 5.07
CA PRO A 205 18.00 8.61 6.46
C PRO A 205 17.41 7.48 7.31
N LEU A 206 17.95 7.32 8.52
CA LEU A 206 17.55 6.28 9.46
C LEU A 206 17.50 6.83 10.89
N VAL A 207 16.73 6.16 11.72
CA VAL A 207 16.64 6.38 13.17
C VAL A 207 16.96 5.05 13.86
N GLU A 208 17.88 5.09 14.82
CA GLU A 208 18.35 3.93 15.58
C GLU A 208 17.83 3.98 17.01
N ASP A 209 17.68 2.80 17.60
CA ASP A 209 17.40 2.58 19.02
C ASP A 209 16.18 3.35 19.57
N VAL A 210 15.13 3.45 18.74
CA VAL A 210 13.78 3.87 19.13
C VAL A 210 12.80 2.69 18.96
N PRO A 211 12.69 1.80 19.97
CA PRO A 211 11.81 0.63 19.96
C PRO A 211 10.36 0.94 19.61
N GLU A 212 9.83 2.04 20.14
CA GLU A 212 8.44 2.45 19.97
C GLU A 212 8.15 2.78 18.49
N LEU A 213 9.09 3.44 17.80
CA LEU A 213 8.98 3.70 16.37
C LEU A 213 8.98 2.38 15.60
N ALA A 214 10.00 1.54 15.81
CA ALA A 214 10.14 0.30 15.05
C ALA A 214 8.95 -0.65 15.25
N THR A 215 8.56 -0.90 16.51
CA THR A 215 7.41 -1.76 16.83
C THR A 215 6.09 -1.16 16.32
N GLY A 216 5.94 0.16 16.40
CA GLY A 216 4.79 0.89 15.90
C GLY A 216 4.60 0.81 14.39
N LEU A 217 5.69 1.05 13.63
CA LEU A 217 5.70 0.94 12.18
C LEU A 217 5.46 -0.51 11.74
N LEU A 218 6.09 -1.49 12.38
CA LEU A 218 5.84 -2.91 12.11
C LEU A 218 4.40 -3.30 12.40
N ALA A 219 3.79 -2.80 13.48
CA ALA A 219 2.39 -3.07 13.80
C ALA A 219 1.47 -2.48 12.71
N GLY A 220 1.79 -1.27 12.23
CA GLY A 220 1.08 -0.62 11.12
C GLY A 220 1.20 -1.38 9.82
N SER A 221 2.41 -1.77 9.43
CA SER A 221 2.65 -2.58 8.24
C SER A 221 1.98 -3.95 8.35
N LEU A 222 1.97 -4.56 9.53
CA LEU A 222 1.27 -5.82 9.76
C LEU A 222 -0.26 -5.66 9.63
N MET A 223 -0.81 -4.54 10.09
CA MET A 223 -2.23 -4.21 9.92
C MET A 223 -2.59 -4.15 8.43
N LEU A 224 -1.74 -3.51 7.62
CA LEU A 224 -1.93 -3.40 6.17
C LEU A 224 -1.77 -4.73 5.44
N SER A 225 -0.87 -5.59 5.91
CA SER A 225 -0.63 -6.92 5.35
C SER A 225 -1.86 -7.82 5.44
N GLY A 226 -2.78 -7.56 6.39
CA GLY A 226 -3.99 -8.35 6.59
C GLY A 226 -3.71 -9.86 6.62
N ARG A 227 -4.40 -10.62 5.75
CA ARG A 227 -4.23 -12.07 5.62
C ARG A 227 -3.11 -12.49 4.66
N GLU A 228 -2.48 -11.52 3.98
CA GLU A 228 -1.42 -11.75 2.98
C GLU A 228 -0.02 -11.79 3.62
N THR A 229 0.07 -11.60 4.94
CA THR A 229 1.35 -11.66 5.67
C THR A 229 2.07 -12.99 5.39
N PRO A 230 3.28 -12.98 4.81
CA PRO A 230 4.04 -14.20 4.57
C PRO A 230 4.28 -14.98 5.88
N PRO A 231 4.22 -16.33 5.90
CA PRO A 231 4.43 -17.12 7.12
C PRO A 231 5.77 -16.84 7.82
N GLN A 232 6.81 -16.56 7.01
CA GLN A 232 8.15 -16.21 7.49
C GLN A 232 8.16 -14.91 8.30
N VAL A 233 7.32 -13.93 7.94
CA VAL A 233 7.18 -12.68 8.70
C VAL A 233 6.68 -12.98 10.10
N ARG A 234 5.70 -13.87 10.25
CA ARG A 234 5.20 -14.25 11.59
C ARG A 234 6.27 -14.95 12.42
N GLU A 235 7.00 -15.88 11.83
CA GLU A 235 8.10 -16.58 12.49
C GLU A 235 9.15 -15.61 13.02
N TRP A 236 9.57 -14.64 12.20
CA TRP A 236 10.56 -13.64 12.60
C TRP A 236 10.04 -12.63 13.61
N LEU A 237 8.78 -12.20 13.51
CA LEU A 237 8.15 -11.36 14.53
C LEU A 237 8.05 -12.10 15.88
N ASP A 238 7.68 -13.38 15.87
CA ASP A 238 7.61 -14.20 17.08
C ASP A 238 9.00 -14.43 17.68
N ALA A 239 10.03 -14.55 16.85
CA ALA A 239 11.42 -14.74 17.27
C ALA A 239 12.06 -13.47 17.83
N THR A 240 11.74 -12.30 17.29
CA THR A 240 12.36 -11.01 17.66
C THR A 240 11.55 -10.21 18.67
N LEU A 241 10.22 -10.16 18.54
CA LEU A 241 9.30 -9.37 19.37
C LEU A 241 8.40 -10.23 20.26
N GLY A 242 8.33 -11.54 19.99
CA GLY A 242 7.55 -12.50 20.77
C GLY A 242 6.16 -12.74 20.21
N ARG A 243 5.58 -13.90 20.56
CA ARG A 243 4.26 -14.39 20.09
C ARG A 243 3.07 -13.47 20.40
N GLY A 244 3.25 -12.48 21.27
CA GLY A 244 2.22 -11.50 21.62
C GLY A 244 2.14 -10.32 20.65
N PHE A 245 3.10 -10.19 19.72
CA PHE A 245 3.15 -9.06 18.81
C PHE A 245 2.04 -9.13 17.75
N HIS A 246 1.21 -8.09 17.69
CA HIS A 246 0.06 -8.02 16.80
C HIS A 246 -0.20 -6.59 16.32
N ALA A 247 -0.93 -6.47 15.20
CA ALA A 247 -1.26 -5.21 14.54
C ALA A 247 -1.97 -4.15 15.42
N GLY A 248 -2.59 -4.55 16.54
CA GLY A 248 -3.26 -3.63 17.47
C GLY A 248 -2.34 -2.68 18.25
N ALA A 249 -1.02 -2.81 18.12
CA ALA A 249 -0.03 -1.95 18.79
C ALA A 249 0.39 -0.73 17.93
N PHE A 250 -0.49 -0.28 17.02
CA PHE A 250 -0.16 0.84 16.13
C PHE A 250 0.03 2.15 16.91
N LEU A 251 0.96 3.00 16.45
CA LEU A 251 1.22 4.30 17.06
C LEU A 251 -0.02 5.18 16.94
N ALA A 252 -0.49 5.68 18.08
CA ALA A 252 -1.56 6.66 18.10
C ALA A 252 -1.05 7.94 17.44
N ALA A 253 -1.85 8.50 16.53
CA ALA A 253 -1.61 9.84 16.01
C ALA A 253 -1.57 10.84 17.18
N LYS A 254 -0.66 11.80 17.11
CA LYS A 254 -0.53 12.81 18.16
C LYS A 254 -1.67 13.84 18.06
N PRO A 255 -2.23 14.33 19.18
CA PRO A 255 -3.30 15.32 19.16
C PRO A 255 -2.95 16.59 18.37
N GLU A 256 -1.69 17.02 18.38
CA GLU A 256 -1.20 18.17 17.63
C GLU A 256 -1.18 17.98 16.10
N TRP A 257 -1.28 16.73 15.63
CA TRP A 257 -1.39 16.43 14.20
C TRP A 257 -2.82 16.61 13.69
N THR A 258 -3.80 16.51 14.58
CA THR A 258 -5.18 16.78 14.23
C THR A 258 -5.35 18.28 14.04
N SER A 259 -5.64 18.70 12.81
CA SER A 259 -5.76 20.11 12.52
C SER A 259 -7.21 20.55 12.48
N ALA A 260 -7.58 21.52 13.33
CA ALA A 260 -8.64 22.44 12.97
C ALA A 260 -8.28 23.14 11.65
N ALA A 261 -9.27 23.58 10.86
CA ALA A 261 -9.10 24.18 9.52
C ALA A 261 -7.85 25.09 9.44
N ALA A 262 -6.75 24.56 8.92
CA ALA A 262 -5.49 25.28 8.81
C ALA A 262 -5.57 26.27 7.64
N GLU A 263 -5.00 27.45 7.84
CA GLU A 263 -4.91 28.46 6.79
C GLU A 263 -4.14 27.92 5.57
N PRO A 264 -4.62 28.14 4.33
CA PRO A 264 -4.00 27.60 3.11
C PRO A 264 -2.50 27.93 2.97
N ALA A 265 -2.08 29.13 3.41
CA ALA A 265 -0.68 29.53 3.36
C ALA A 265 0.23 28.69 4.27
N ALA A 266 -0.24 28.35 5.48
CA ALA A 266 0.50 27.50 6.41
C ALA A 266 0.61 26.06 5.88
N LEU A 267 -0.45 25.56 5.24
CA LEU A 267 -0.43 24.26 4.58
C LEU A 267 0.53 24.21 3.39
N ALA A 268 0.59 25.29 2.60
CA ALA A 268 1.56 25.41 1.50
C ALA A 268 3.01 25.38 2.02
N GLU A 269 3.30 26.13 3.08
CA GLU A 269 4.62 26.13 3.71
C GLU A 269 5.00 24.74 4.25
N ARG A 270 4.08 24.08 4.96
CA ARG A 270 4.28 22.70 5.46
C ARG A 270 4.54 21.73 4.31
N SER A 271 3.75 21.82 3.24
CA SER A 271 3.89 20.96 2.06
C SER A 271 5.27 21.11 1.43
N TRP A 272 5.74 22.34 1.28
CA TRP A 272 7.05 22.63 0.74
C TRP A 272 8.17 22.06 1.61
N ARG A 273 8.13 22.28 2.94
CA ARG A 273 9.15 21.74 3.86
C ARG A 273 9.26 20.21 3.80
N VAL A 274 8.12 19.51 3.79
CA VAL A 274 8.09 18.05 3.66
C VAL A 274 8.71 17.60 2.34
N LEU A 275 8.35 18.23 1.22
CA LEU A 275 8.89 17.86 -0.09
C LEU A 275 10.38 18.23 -0.23
N GLU A 276 10.86 19.28 0.41
CA GLU A 276 12.30 19.57 0.47
C GLU A 276 13.07 18.49 1.22
N ALA A 277 12.54 18.04 2.37
CA ALA A 277 13.13 16.96 3.14
C ALA A 277 13.06 15.58 2.43
N CYS A 278 12.09 15.40 1.52
CA CYS A 278 11.89 14.18 0.75
C CYS A 278 12.09 14.42 -0.76
N PRO A 279 13.34 14.59 -1.25
CA PRO A 279 13.55 15.01 -2.62
C PRO A 279 13.15 13.98 -3.68
N GLY A 280 13.11 12.71 -3.31
CA GLY A 280 12.71 11.61 -4.19
C GLY A 280 11.19 11.46 -4.39
N TRP A 281 10.36 12.18 -3.63
CA TRP A 281 8.90 12.07 -3.73
C TRP A 281 8.39 12.81 -4.97
N LEU A 282 8.04 12.02 -5.99
CA LEU A 282 7.67 12.46 -7.33
C LEU A 282 6.67 11.48 -7.93
N ASP A 283 5.68 11.97 -8.68
CA ASP A 283 4.92 11.11 -9.58
C ASP A 283 5.69 10.95 -10.90
N ARG A 284 6.18 9.73 -11.15
CA ARG A 284 6.96 9.40 -12.37
C ARG A 284 6.11 8.71 -13.45
N SER A 285 4.79 8.83 -13.38
CA SER A 285 3.89 8.17 -14.32
C SER A 285 4.06 8.73 -15.74
N LEU A 286 3.76 7.90 -16.74
CA LEU A 286 3.74 8.34 -18.15
C LEU A 286 2.84 9.57 -18.34
N LEU A 287 1.69 9.60 -17.64
CA LEU A 287 0.76 10.71 -17.71
C LEU A 287 1.38 12.05 -17.28
N THR A 288 2.20 12.05 -16.24
CA THR A 288 2.93 13.26 -15.81
C THR A 288 3.93 13.72 -16.87
N PHE A 289 4.60 12.79 -17.55
CA PHE A 289 5.52 13.13 -18.66
C PHE A 289 4.78 13.67 -19.88
N ASP A 290 3.65 13.09 -20.26
CA ASP A 290 2.86 13.55 -21.41
C ASP A 290 2.30 14.95 -21.17
N LEU A 291 1.83 15.25 -19.96
CA LEU A 291 1.37 16.60 -19.61
C LEU A 291 2.51 17.60 -19.49
N ALA A 292 3.67 17.19 -18.97
CA ALA A 292 4.87 18.01 -18.97
C ALA A 292 5.30 18.40 -20.40
N GLU A 293 5.23 17.47 -21.34
CA GLU A 293 5.49 17.73 -22.76
C GLU A 293 4.41 18.66 -23.35
N GLU A 294 3.13 18.41 -23.08
CA GLU A 294 2.03 19.26 -23.56
C GLU A 294 2.20 20.72 -23.11
N ILE A 295 2.50 20.96 -21.83
CA ILE A 295 2.76 22.30 -21.28
C ILE A 295 3.96 22.95 -22.00
N THR A 296 5.03 22.17 -22.21
CA THR A 296 6.25 22.65 -22.88
C THR A 296 5.98 23.05 -24.33
N VAL A 297 5.22 22.23 -25.07
CA VAL A 297 4.92 22.41 -26.49
C VAL A 297 3.92 23.53 -26.72
N ARG A 298 2.83 23.59 -25.95
CA ARG A 298 1.77 24.59 -26.12
C ARG A 298 2.24 26.00 -25.79
N GLU A 299 3.00 26.15 -24.70
CA GLU A 299 3.36 27.47 -24.18
C GLU A 299 4.78 27.91 -24.58
N ARG A 300 5.59 27.03 -25.20
CA ARG A 300 7.03 27.23 -25.47
C ARG A 300 7.80 27.64 -24.20
N ARG A 301 7.43 27.07 -23.04
CA ARG A 301 7.96 27.45 -21.73
C ARG A 301 8.58 26.27 -21.00
N ALA A 302 9.49 26.59 -20.09
CA ALA A 302 10.29 25.62 -19.36
C ALA A 302 9.72 25.21 -18.00
N ALA A 303 8.62 25.81 -17.52
CA ALA A 303 8.10 25.56 -16.16
C ALA A 303 6.56 25.60 -16.12
N ALA A 304 5.97 24.62 -15.41
CA ALA A 304 4.54 24.56 -15.08
C ALA A 304 4.14 25.63 -14.04
N ASP A 305 2.95 26.21 -14.18
CA ASP A 305 2.36 27.24 -13.29
C ASP A 305 0.93 26.84 -12.87
N PRO A 306 0.67 26.59 -11.57
CA PRO A 306 -0.63 26.14 -11.08
C PRO A 306 -1.82 27.05 -11.45
N LEU A 307 -1.63 28.36 -11.53
CA LEU A 307 -2.72 29.30 -11.82
C LEU A 307 -3.11 29.28 -13.31
N ARG A 308 -2.14 29.05 -14.18
CA ARG A 308 -2.33 29.03 -15.63
C ARG A 308 -2.70 27.65 -16.14
N ASP A 309 -2.02 26.64 -15.63
CA ASP A 309 -2.14 25.24 -16.05
C ASP A 309 -3.18 24.48 -15.22
N ALA A 310 -4.11 25.19 -14.56
CA ALA A 310 -5.10 24.61 -13.65
C ALA A 310 -5.86 23.40 -14.25
N GLY A 311 -6.07 23.37 -15.57
CA GLY A 311 -6.64 22.24 -16.29
C GLY A 311 -5.76 20.98 -16.26
N ALA A 312 -4.45 21.11 -16.46
CA ALA A 312 -3.50 20.00 -16.41
C ALA A 312 -3.37 19.45 -14.97
N TYR A 313 -3.34 20.33 -13.98
CA TYR A 313 -3.32 19.93 -12.56
C TYR A 313 -4.60 19.19 -12.17
N ARG A 314 -5.76 19.71 -12.57
CA ARG A 314 -7.05 19.03 -12.36
C ARG A 314 -7.09 17.67 -13.06
N PHE A 315 -6.56 17.58 -14.28
CA PHE A 315 -6.51 16.33 -15.02
C PHE A 315 -5.62 15.29 -14.34
N LEU A 316 -4.39 15.65 -13.93
CA LEU A 316 -3.52 14.78 -13.14
C LEU A 316 -4.17 14.35 -11.84
N PHE A 317 -4.90 15.26 -11.20
CA PHE A 317 -5.61 14.94 -10.00
C PHE A 317 -6.66 13.86 -10.23
N GLU A 318 -7.59 14.10 -11.15
CA GLU A 318 -8.72 13.21 -11.42
C GLU A 318 -8.27 11.84 -11.97
N ARG A 319 -7.15 11.78 -12.70
CA ARG A 319 -6.69 10.57 -13.39
C ARG A 319 -5.57 9.81 -12.68
N ARG A 320 -4.88 10.42 -11.71
CA ARG A 320 -3.73 9.79 -11.04
C ARG A 320 -3.69 10.07 -9.56
N ILE A 321 -3.63 11.34 -9.15
CA ILE A 321 -3.34 11.70 -7.76
C ILE A 321 -4.48 11.30 -6.82
N LEU A 322 -5.75 11.42 -7.25
CA LEU A 322 -6.91 11.05 -6.45
C LEU A 322 -6.81 9.60 -5.93
N HIS A 323 -6.44 8.66 -6.80
CA HIS A 323 -6.24 7.26 -6.44
C HIS A 323 -5.00 7.00 -5.58
N ARG A 324 -4.03 7.93 -5.60
CA ARG A 324 -2.79 7.87 -4.79
C ARG A 324 -2.88 8.64 -3.46
N LEU A 325 -3.99 9.34 -3.16
CA LEU A 325 -4.08 10.15 -1.94
C LEU A 325 -3.88 9.32 -0.67
N GLU A 326 -4.42 8.10 -0.64
CA GLU A 326 -4.25 7.19 0.49
C GLU A 326 -2.79 6.74 0.64
N LEU A 327 -2.08 6.51 -0.47
CA LEU A 327 -0.64 6.25 -0.45
C LEU A 327 0.10 7.44 0.18
N TYR A 328 -0.11 8.65 -0.33
CA TYR A 328 0.58 9.84 0.17
C TYR A 328 0.26 10.13 1.62
N ARG A 329 -1.00 9.93 2.03
CA ARG A 329 -1.42 10.04 3.42
C ARG A 329 -0.60 9.12 4.33
N ARG A 330 -0.42 7.86 3.94
CA ARG A 330 0.34 6.89 4.73
C ARG A 330 1.84 7.15 4.70
N MET A 331 2.39 7.60 3.56
CA MET A 331 3.78 8.05 3.48
C MET A 331 4.03 9.21 4.44
N LEU A 332 3.15 10.22 4.44
CA LEU A 332 3.21 11.35 5.37
C LEU A 332 3.10 10.90 6.82
N LEU A 333 2.20 9.97 7.13
CA LEU A 333 2.05 9.44 8.49
C LEU A 333 3.30 8.67 8.95
N TRP A 334 3.90 7.85 8.09
CA TRP A 334 5.18 7.18 8.37
C TRP A 334 6.27 8.22 8.67
N MET A 335 6.40 9.22 7.79
CA MET A 335 7.39 10.27 7.96
C MET A 335 7.14 11.14 9.20
N ALA A 336 5.89 11.34 9.62
CA ALA A 336 5.56 12.05 10.85
C ALA A 336 6.12 11.34 12.08
N PHE A 337 5.95 10.02 12.18
CA PHE A 337 6.55 9.21 13.25
C PHE A 337 8.07 9.14 13.14
N PHE A 338 8.61 8.97 11.93
CA PHE A 338 10.05 8.94 11.69
C PHE A 338 10.73 10.24 12.15
N TRP A 339 10.22 11.40 11.73
CA TRP A 339 10.78 12.70 12.11
C TRP A 339 10.58 13.03 13.58
N ASP A 340 9.51 12.54 14.20
CA ASP A 340 9.33 12.69 15.64
C ASP A 340 10.45 11.99 16.43
N ALA A 341 10.75 10.75 16.03
CA ALA A 341 11.82 9.97 16.63
C ALA A 341 13.23 10.49 16.28
N ALA A 342 13.36 11.18 15.14
CA ALA A 342 14.60 11.84 14.71
C ALA A 342 14.84 13.21 15.38
N ASP A 343 14.00 13.63 16.33
CA ASP A 343 14.03 14.96 16.98
C ASP A 343 13.87 16.13 15.97
N GLU A 344 13.02 15.92 14.95
CA GLU A 344 12.65 16.91 13.93
C GLU A 344 11.16 17.32 14.06
N PRO A 345 10.77 17.97 15.17
CA PRO A 345 9.36 18.17 15.54
C PRO A 345 8.59 19.04 14.54
N ALA A 346 9.27 19.97 13.87
CA ALA A 346 8.63 20.83 12.86
C ALA A 346 8.23 20.04 11.60
N LEU A 347 9.07 19.10 11.16
CA LEU A 347 8.77 18.21 10.03
C LEU A 347 7.73 17.17 10.43
N SER A 348 7.85 16.61 11.64
CA SER A 348 6.84 15.70 12.19
C SER A 348 5.45 16.33 12.21
N LEU A 349 5.33 17.53 12.78
CA LEU A 349 4.07 18.27 12.81
C LEU A 349 3.54 18.59 11.41
N ALA A 350 4.41 19.03 10.50
CA ALA A 350 4.03 19.33 9.13
C ALA A 350 3.45 18.10 8.42
N ALA A 351 4.13 16.96 8.52
CA ALA A 351 3.70 15.71 7.89
C ALA A 351 2.43 15.14 8.53
N GLY A 352 2.35 15.16 9.86
CA GLY A 352 1.19 14.69 10.63
C GLY A 352 -0.08 15.44 10.25
N VAL A 353 -0.03 16.78 10.18
CA VAL A 353 -1.19 17.59 9.77
C VAL A 353 -1.59 17.34 8.31
N LEU A 354 -0.61 17.23 7.41
CA LEU A 354 -0.92 16.93 6.00
C LEU A 354 -1.54 15.53 5.86
N ALA A 355 -1.07 14.54 6.62
CA ALA A 355 -1.66 13.21 6.66
C ALA A 355 -3.09 13.23 7.22
N ASP A 356 -3.34 14.01 8.27
CA ASP A 356 -4.69 14.19 8.84
C ASP A 356 -5.65 14.77 7.79
N GLN A 357 -5.25 15.87 7.12
CA GLN A 357 -6.08 16.50 6.10
C GLN A 357 -6.35 15.60 4.89
N LEU A 358 -5.34 14.91 4.37
CA LEU A 358 -5.54 13.99 3.24
C LEU A 358 -6.40 12.77 3.62
N GLY A 359 -6.60 12.49 4.90
CA GLY A 359 -7.53 11.47 5.39
C GLY A 359 -8.99 11.91 5.41
N ASP A 360 -9.26 13.22 5.33
CA ASP A 360 -10.61 13.77 5.30
C ASP A 360 -11.05 14.03 3.85
N PRO A 361 -12.16 13.40 3.38
CA PRO A 361 -12.70 13.61 2.05
C PRO A 361 -12.96 15.07 1.67
N GLN A 362 -13.16 15.97 2.63
CA GLN A 362 -13.37 17.40 2.36
C GLN A 362 -12.11 18.11 1.84
N TYR A 363 -10.93 17.64 2.22
CA TYR A 363 -9.64 18.24 1.84
C TYR A 363 -8.93 17.44 0.74
N ALA A 364 -9.43 16.26 0.38
CA ALA A 364 -8.98 15.43 -0.74
C ALA A 364 -9.37 16.03 -2.10
N VAL A 365 -8.83 17.22 -2.43
CA VAL A 365 -9.18 18.01 -3.63
C VAL A 365 -7.94 18.41 -4.44
N PRO A 366 -8.09 18.73 -5.76
CA PRO A 366 -6.94 19.13 -6.60
C PRO A 366 -6.21 20.36 -6.08
N ALA A 367 -6.93 21.28 -5.45
CA ALA A 367 -6.41 22.54 -4.94
C ALA A 367 -5.68 22.41 -3.57
N HIS A 368 -5.65 21.21 -2.99
CA HIS A 368 -4.96 21.00 -1.72
C HIS A 368 -3.47 21.35 -1.86
N PRO A 369 -2.87 22.15 -0.96
CA PRO A 369 -1.52 22.67 -1.16
C PRO A 369 -0.45 21.59 -1.35
N PHE A 370 -0.56 20.46 -0.66
CA PHE A 370 0.35 19.32 -0.85
C PHE A 370 0.24 18.72 -2.26
N THR A 371 -0.99 18.54 -2.74
CA THR A 371 -1.26 17.99 -4.07
C THR A 371 -0.72 18.91 -5.15
N VAL A 372 -0.94 20.22 -5.02
CA VAL A 372 -0.40 21.22 -5.96
C VAL A 372 1.12 21.22 -5.93
N ALA A 373 1.74 21.21 -4.76
CA ALA A 373 3.19 21.23 -4.62
C ALA A 373 3.85 19.97 -5.22
N LEU A 374 3.32 18.78 -4.89
CA LEU A 374 3.81 17.51 -5.43
C LEU A 374 3.65 17.43 -6.95
N THR A 375 2.49 17.83 -7.47
CA THR A 375 2.20 17.82 -8.91
C THR A 375 3.10 18.80 -9.65
N THR A 376 3.26 20.02 -9.13
CA THR A 376 4.17 21.03 -9.72
C THR A 376 5.59 20.50 -9.80
N ARG A 377 6.09 19.94 -8.69
CA ARG A 377 7.43 19.36 -8.63
C ARG A 377 7.59 18.22 -9.64
N SER A 378 6.60 17.33 -9.71
CA SER A 378 6.62 16.17 -10.61
C SER A 378 6.63 16.61 -12.08
N LEU A 379 5.83 17.61 -12.43
CA LEU A 379 5.82 18.21 -13.76
C LEU A 379 7.15 18.89 -14.10
N HIS A 380 7.72 19.68 -13.18
CA HIS A 380 9.03 20.32 -13.41
C HIS A 380 10.14 19.28 -13.59
N GLU A 381 10.14 18.23 -12.79
CA GLU A 381 11.12 17.15 -12.92
C GLU A 381 10.92 16.36 -14.21
N ALA A 382 9.68 16.06 -14.60
CA ALA A 382 9.38 15.45 -15.88
C ALA A 382 9.88 16.33 -17.04
N GLN A 383 9.60 17.65 -17.03
CA GLN A 383 10.10 18.62 -18.02
C GLN A 383 11.64 18.60 -18.12
N ARG A 384 12.33 18.51 -16.98
CA ARG A 384 13.80 18.42 -16.93
C ARG A 384 14.33 17.11 -17.53
N LEU A 385 13.59 16.02 -17.37
CA LEU A 385 13.98 14.68 -17.83
C LEU A 385 13.50 14.37 -19.25
N LEU A 386 12.60 15.17 -19.81
CA LEU A 386 12.19 15.05 -21.21
C LEU A 386 13.41 15.01 -22.12
N ASN A 387 13.40 14.07 -23.06
CA ASN A 387 14.50 13.83 -24.01
C ASN A 387 15.80 13.25 -23.43
N THR A 388 15.84 12.88 -22.16
CA THR A 388 16.97 12.17 -21.54
C THR A 388 16.74 10.65 -21.54
N PRO A 389 17.76 9.82 -21.23
CA PRO A 389 17.57 8.37 -21.01
C PRO A 389 16.66 8.01 -19.82
N ALA A 390 16.33 8.99 -18.98
CA ALA A 390 15.41 8.82 -17.85
C ALA A 390 13.94 9.09 -18.24
N ASP A 391 13.66 9.51 -19.48
CA ASP A 391 12.29 9.58 -19.99
C ASP A 391 11.71 8.16 -20.08
N PRO A 392 10.67 7.82 -19.30
CA PRO A 392 10.12 6.47 -19.26
C PRO A 392 9.55 6.01 -20.60
N ARG A 393 9.25 6.93 -21.54
CA ARG A 393 8.71 6.63 -22.87
C ARG A 393 9.75 6.15 -23.87
N ARG A 394 11.04 6.18 -23.49
CA ARG A 394 12.16 5.72 -24.31
C ARG A 394 12.63 4.29 -23.97
N ARG A 395 12.05 3.68 -22.95
CA ARG A 395 12.26 2.28 -22.58
C ARG A 395 11.12 1.45 -23.17
#